data_AF-A0A7W1SBS5-F1
#
_entry.id   AF-A0A7W1SBS5-F1
#
_cell.length_a   1.000
_cell.length_b   1.000
_cell.length_c   1.000
_cell.angle_alpha   90.00
_cell.angle_beta   90.00
_cell.angle_gamma   90.00
#
_symmetry.space_group_name_H-M   'P 1'
#
loop_
_entity.id
_entity.type
_entity.pdbx_description
1 polymer ?
#
loop_
_entity_poly.entity_id
_entity_poly.type
_entity_poly.pdbx_seq_one_letter_code
_entity_poly.pdbx_strand_id
1 'polypeptide(L)'
;LKRRNAESIFGAIADELSAAGIDLLPAVTFLEKHLTPSGLIAGRPLNRREEADVAFGLSIAKEVSRLDVGQTVVVRNGTVLAVEAFEGTNEAMKRGGAIGRKGAVMVKVAKPNQDLRFDVPVIGIETIRVAAAAKIRVIAVEAGRTLLLEKEALVEAAENAGLSVVGH
;
A
#
# COMPACT_ATOMS: atom_id res chain seq x y z
N LEU A 1 -21.15 -13.70 -15.17
CA LEU A 1 -20.07 -13.58 -14.15
C LEU A 1 -20.44 -14.42 -12.93
N LYS A 2 -19.62 -15.43 -12.55
CA LYS A 2 -19.87 -16.35 -11.41
C LYS A 2 -19.69 -15.70 -10.03
N ARG A 3 -18.99 -14.55 -9.96
CA ARG A 3 -18.87 -13.65 -8.81
C ARG A 3 -18.72 -12.23 -9.36
N ARG A 4 -19.42 -11.25 -8.79
CA ARG A 4 -19.31 -9.83 -9.18
C ARG A 4 -18.40 -9.10 -8.19
N ASN A 5 -17.16 -8.86 -8.60
CA ASN A 5 -16.18 -8.02 -7.89
C ASN A 5 -15.44 -7.11 -8.89
N ALA A 6 -14.65 -6.17 -8.38
CA ALA A 6 -13.91 -5.20 -9.20
C ALA A 6 -13.08 -5.88 -10.30
N GLU A 7 -12.29 -6.91 -9.95
CA GLU A 7 -11.47 -7.68 -10.89
C GLU A 7 -12.29 -8.28 -12.04
N SER A 8 -13.41 -8.93 -11.72
CA SER A 8 -14.26 -9.57 -12.73
C SER A 8 -14.96 -8.58 -13.66
N ILE A 9 -15.22 -7.36 -13.17
CA ILE A 9 -15.86 -6.29 -13.94
C ILE A 9 -14.83 -5.62 -14.83
N PHE A 10 -13.68 -5.23 -14.28
CA PHE A 10 -12.61 -4.58 -15.03
C PHE A 10 -11.98 -5.53 -16.06
N GLY A 11 -11.81 -6.81 -15.73
CA GLY A 11 -11.37 -7.83 -16.68
C GLY A 11 -12.29 -7.93 -17.89
N ALA A 12 -13.62 -7.98 -17.67
CA ALA A 12 -14.59 -8.02 -18.77
C ALA A 12 -14.55 -6.77 -19.66
N ILE A 13 -14.29 -5.59 -19.08
CA ILE A 13 -14.09 -4.35 -19.85
C ILE A 13 -12.82 -4.46 -20.70
N ALA A 14 -11.74 -5.00 -20.15
CA ALA A 14 -10.48 -5.19 -20.86
C ALA A 14 -10.63 -6.15 -22.06
N ASP A 15 -11.38 -7.25 -21.85
CA ASP A 15 -11.65 -8.26 -22.87
C ASP A 15 -12.48 -7.65 -24.02
N GLU A 16 -13.48 -6.83 -23.70
CA GLU A 16 -14.29 -6.13 -24.70
C GLU A 16 -13.46 -5.13 -25.53
N LEU A 17 -12.58 -4.36 -24.87
CA LEU A 17 -11.66 -3.45 -25.58
C LEU A 17 -10.73 -4.23 -26.52
N SER A 18 -10.19 -5.35 -26.07
CA SER A 18 -9.33 -6.21 -26.89
C SER A 18 -10.09 -6.79 -28.09
N ALA A 19 -11.34 -7.20 -27.92
CA ALA A 19 -12.19 -7.66 -29.03
C ALA A 19 -12.46 -6.58 -30.09
N ALA A 20 -12.43 -5.30 -29.68
CA ALA A 20 -12.49 -4.15 -30.59
C ALA A 20 -11.14 -3.75 -31.20
N GLY A 21 -10.06 -4.51 -30.94
CA GLY A 21 -8.71 -4.22 -31.42
C GLY A 21 -7.98 -3.10 -30.65
N ILE A 22 -8.42 -2.81 -29.42
CA ILE A 22 -7.83 -1.79 -28.56
C ILE A 22 -6.99 -2.47 -27.48
N ASP A 23 -5.68 -2.21 -27.50
CA ASP A 23 -4.75 -2.72 -26.49
C ASP A 23 -4.73 -1.83 -25.26
N LEU A 24 -5.18 -2.37 -24.14
CA LEU A 24 -5.14 -1.67 -22.86
C LEU A 24 -3.79 -1.89 -22.17
N LEU A 25 -2.99 -0.81 -22.08
CA LEU A 25 -1.70 -0.82 -21.42
C LEU A 25 -1.84 -0.79 -19.89
N PRO A 26 -0.86 -1.32 -19.13
CA PRO A 26 -0.78 -1.14 -17.69
C PRO A 26 -0.82 0.35 -17.29
N ALA A 27 -1.49 0.69 -16.19
CA ALA A 27 -1.55 2.06 -15.68
C ALA A 27 -0.18 2.57 -15.19
N VAL A 28 0.80 1.69 -15.03
CA VAL A 28 2.19 2.02 -14.68
C VAL A 28 3.06 2.32 -15.89
N THR A 29 2.57 2.13 -17.12
CA THR A 29 3.33 2.44 -18.33
C THR A 29 3.69 3.93 -18.34
N PHE A 30 4.97 4.24 -18.55
CA PHE A 30 5.58 5.57 -18.46
C PHE A 30 5.71 6.15 -17.04
N LEU A 31 5.28 5.40 -16.01
CA LEU A 31 5.40 5.76 -14.60
C LEU A 31 6.37 4.86 -13.84
N GLU A 32 7.20 4.09 -14.53
CA GLU A 32 8.09 3.09 -13.92
C GLU A 32 9.07 3.72 -12.92
N LYS A 33 9.49 4.98 -13.17
CA LYS A 33 10.35 5.76 -12.27
C LYS A 33 9.66 6.20 -10.97
N HIS A 34 8.33 6.16 -10.95
CA HIS A 34 7.50 6.47 -9.77
C HIS A 34 7.14 5.21 -8.98
N LEU A 35 7.50 4.03 -9.47
CA LEU A 35 7.37 2.81 -8.68
C LEU A 35 8.33 2.85 -7.49
N THR A 36 7.84 2.31 -6.38
CA THR A 36 8.55 2.25 -5.10
C THR A 36 9.90 1.51 -5.28
N PRO A 37 11.05 2.16 -5.01
CA PRO A 37 12.34 1.47 -4.99
C PRO A 37 12.47 0.59 -3.74
N SER A 38 13.35 -0.41 -3.77
CA SER A 38 13.68 -1.17 -2.57
C SER A 38 14.54 -0.35 -1.60
N GLY A 39 14.32 -0.50 -0.30
CA GLY A 39 15.07 0.17 0.76
C GLY A 39 14.40 1.42 1.33
N LEU A 40 15.19 2.26 1.99
CA LEU A 40 14.73 3.50 2.62
C LEU A 40 14.40 4.56 1.57
N ILE A 41 13.19 5.09 1.62
CA ILE A 41 12.69 6.13 0.71
C ILE A 41 12.71 7.49 1.39
N ALA A 42 12.28 7.55 2.65
CA ALA A 42 12.21 8.78 3.43
C ALA A 42 12.41 8.51 4.93
N GLY A 43 12.89 9.51 5.66
CA GLY A 43 13.03 9.46 7.10
C GLY A 43 14.27 8.70 7.57
N ARG A 44 14.20 8.13 8.78
CA ARG A 44 15.35 7.41 9.37
C ARG A 44 15.34 5.92 9.02
N PRO A 45 16.50 5.25 9.06
CA PRO A 45 16.57 3.80 9.08
C PRO A 45 15.70 3.19 10.19
N LEU A 46 15.11 2.03 9.90
CA LEU A 46 14.28 1.30 10.85
C LEU A 46 15.15 0.69 11.93
N ASN A 47 14.59 0.55 13.13
CA ASN A 47 15.22 -0.29 14.16
C ASN A 47 14.77 -1.76 13.99
N ARG A 48 15.47 -2.69 14.65
CA ARG A 48 15.18 -4.14 14.57
C ARG A 48 13.72 -4.52 14.84
N ARG A 49 13.02 -3.78 15.70
CA ARG A 49 11.62 -4.07 16.01
C ARG A 49 10.69 -3.61 14.90
N GLU A 50 10.96 -2.43 14.33
CA GLU A 50 10.25 -1.94 13.16
C GLU A 50 10.47 -2.85 11.94
N GLU A 51 11.70 -3.32 11.72
CA GLU A 51 12.02 -4.31 10.67
C GLU A 51 11.23 -5.61 10.85
N ALA A 52 11.18 -6.13 12.08
CA ALA A 52 10.40 -7.34 12.39
C ALA A 52 8.90 -7.14 12.18
N ASP A 53 8.36 -5.98 12.57
CA ASP A 53 6.96 -5.61 12.34
C ASP A 53 6.65 -5.45 10.85
N VAL A 54 7.56 -4.86 10.05
CA VAL A 54 7.42 -4.78 8.59
C VAL A 54 7.37 -6.17 7.98
N ALA A 55 8.32 -7.05 8.32
CA ALA A 55 8.36 -8.41 7.81
C ALA A 55 7.09 -9.21 8.17
N PHE A 56 6.64 -9.10 9.42
CA PHE A 56 5.39 -9.70 9.87
C PHE A 56 4.19 -9.14 9.10
N GLY A 57 4.06 -7.81 9.01
CA GLY A 57 2.97 -7.14 8.31
C GLY A 57 2.91 -7.49 6.82
N LEU A 58 4.05 -7.64 6.15
CA LEU A 58 4.11 -8.06 4.74
C LEU A 58 3.48 -9.44 4.53
N SER A 59 3.84 -10.42 5.39
CA SER A 59 3.28 -11.76 5.30
C SER A 59 1.76 -11.78 5.51
N ILE A 60 1.26 -11.04 6.51
CA ILE A 60 -0.19 -10.95 6.78
C ILE A 60 -0.92 -10.20 5.65
N ALA A 61 -0.40 -9.05 5.21
CA ALA A 61 -1.03 -8.26 4.16
C ALA A 61 -1.18 -9.06 2.86
N LYS A 62 -0.19 -9.91 2.51
CA LYS A 62 -0.28 -10.81 1.35
C LYS A 62 -1.39 -11.83 1.48
N GLU A 63 -1.57 -12.45 2.65
CA GLU A 63 -2.66 -13.41 2.87
C GLU A 63 -4.03 -12.75 2.85
N VAL A 64 -4.18 -11.58 3.50
CA VAL A 64 -5.41 -10.79 3.47
C VAL A 64 -5.78 -10.41 2.03
N SER A 65 -4.79 -9.95 1.26
CA SER A 65 -4.99 -9.54 -0.13
C SER A 65 -5.34 -10.71 -1.04
N ARG A 66 -4.74 -11.89 -0.81
CA ARG A 66 -5.10 -13.13 -1.52
C ARG A 66 -6.57 -13.53 -1.34
N LEU A 67 -7.20 -13.12 -0.24
CA LEU A 67 -8.60 -13.40 0.06
C LEU A 67 -9.58 -12.34 -0.47
N ASP A 68 -9.11 -11.35 -1.24
CA ASP A 68 -9.91 -10.20 -1.72
C ASP A 68 -10.52 -9.35 -0.61
N VAL A 69 -9.89 -9.29 0.57
CA VAL A 69 -10.38 -8.48 1.69
C VAL A 69 -9.88 -7.05 1.60
N GLY A 70 -8.57 -6.87 1.48
CA GLY A 70 -7.91 -5.56 1.41
C GLY A 70 -6.40 -5.71 1.22
N GLN A 71 -5.68 -4.60 1.17
CA GLN A 71 -4.24 -4.59 0.81
C GLN A 71 -3.35 -4.07 1.94
N THR A 72 -3.94 -3.52 2.99
CA THR A 72 -3.22 -2.85 4.07
C THR A 72 -3.44 -3.53 5.41
N VAL A 73 -2.39 -3.62 6.20
CA VAL A 73 -2.46 -3.96 7.62
C VAL A 73 -1.71 -2.93 8.45
N VAL A 74 -2.13 -2.76 9.70
CA VAL A 74 -1.40 -1.99 10.70
C VAL A 74 -0.98 -2.94 11.81
N VAL A 75 0.31 -2.96 12.12
CA VAL A 75 0.92 -3.88 13.09
C VAL A 75 1.74 -3.12 14.13
N ARG A 76 1.92 -3.74 15.30
CA ARG A 76 2.86 -3.27 16.32
C ARG A 76 3.28 -4.42 17.23
N ASN A 77 4.58 -4.55 17.47
CA ASN A 77 5.17 -5.58 18.34
C ASN A 77 4.64 -7.00 18.00
N GLY A 78 4.59 -7.36 16.72
CA GLY A 78 4.13 -8.66 16.25
C GLY A 78 2.61 -8.90 16.35
N THR A 79 1.82 -7.85 16.57
CA THR A 79 0.35 -7.95 16.66
C THR A 79 -0.32 -7.13 15.55
N VAL A 80 -1.30 -7.71 14.86
CA VAL A 80 -2.16 -7.00 13.91
C VAL A 80 -3.18 -6.18 14.67
N LEU A 81 -3.19 -4.87 14.44
CA LEU A 81 -4.08 -3.91 15.09
C LEU A 81 -5.28 -3.57 14.20
N ALA A 82 -5.05 -3.50 12.89
CA ALA A 82 -6.09 -3.29 11.91
C ALA A 82 -5.74 -3.99 10.60
N VAL A 83 -6.77 -4.47 9.92
CA VAL A 83 -6.74 -4.97 8.55
C VAL A 83 -7.71 -4.10 7.76
N GLU A 84 -7.29 -3.59 6.62
CA GLU A 84 -8.14 -2.90 5.67
C GLU A 84 -9.14 -3.89 5.05
N ALA A 85 -10.38 -3.43 4.91
CA ALA A 85 -11.37 -4.03 4.04
C ALA A 85 -12.02 -2.94 3.17
N PHE A 86 -13.34 -2.97 3.02
CA PHE A 86 -14.08 -2.03 2.17
C PHE A 86 -14.00 -0.58 2.64
N GLU A 87 -13.65 -0.32 3.89
CA GLU A 87 -13.52 1.04 4.43
C GLU A 87 -12.32 1.81 3.84
N GLY A 88 -11.35 1.09 3.27
CA GLY A 88 -10.17 1.65 2.65
C GLY A 88 -9.03 1.99 3.62
N THR A 89 -7.87 2.27 3.02
CA THR A 89 -6.57 2.39 3.69
C THR A 89 -6.58 3.44 4.81
N ASN A 90 -7.22 4.59 4.59
CA ASN A 90 -7.20 5.71 5.55
C ASN A 90 -7.94 5.37 6.85
N GLU A 91 -9.11 4.74 6.76
CA GLU A 91 -9.88 4.35 7.95
C GLU A 91 -9.20 3.19 8.69
N ALA A 92 -8.59 2.25 7.97
CA ALA A 92 -7.76 1.20 8.57
C ALA A 92 -6.56 1.80 9.35
N MET A 93 -5.87 2.78 8.77
CA MET A 93 -4.78 3.50 9.42
C MET A 93 -5.24 4.24 10.68
N LYS A 94 -6.37 4.96 10.63
CA LYS A 94 -6.92 5.66 11.79
C LYS A 94 -7.25 4.70 12.94
N ARG A 95 -7.92 3.57 12.66
CA ARG A 95 -8.24 2.55 13.66
C ARG A 95 -6.99 1.91 14.25
N GLY A 96 -6.08 1.43 13.38
CA GLY A 96 -4.86 0.76 13.80
C GLY A 96 -3.92 1.69 14.59
N GLY A 97 -3.82 2.95 14.17
CA GLY A 97 -3.07 4.00 14.84
C GLY A 97 -3.63 4.35 16.23
N ALA A 98 -4.95 4.47 16.36
CA ALA A 98 -5.61 4.73 17.63
C ALA A 98 -5.32 3.62 18.68
N ILE A 99 -5.39 2.35 18.26
CA ILE A 99 -5.06 1.19 19.12
C ILE A 99 -3.55 1.15 19.39
N GLY A 100 -2.75 1.36 18.35
CA GLY A 100 -1.30 1.29 18.38
C GLY A 100 -0.64 2.44 19.14
N ARG A 101 -1.35 3.52 19.42
CA ARG A 101 -0.90 4.74 20.12
C ARG A 101 0.29 5.44 19.47
N LYS A 102 1.50 4.90 19.58
CA LYS A 102 2.73 5.45 19.00
C LYS A 102 3.59 4.30 18.51
N GLY A 103 4.13 4.41 17.30
CA GLY A 103 5.06 3.41 16.76
C GLY A 103 4.39 2.23 16.09
N ALA A 104 3.15 2.40 15.59
CA ALA A 104 2.55 1.43 14.70
C ALA A 104 3.22 1.47 13.32
N VAL A 105 3.26 0.32 12.65
CA VAL A 105 3.77 0.15 11.29
C VAL A 105 2.58 -0.16 10.39
N MET A 106 2.41 0.62 9.33
CA MET A 106 1.47 0.32 8.25
C MET A 106 2.22 -0.42 7.15
N VAL A 107 1.65 -1.52 6.67
CA VAL A 107 2.16 -2.27 5.53
C VAL A 107 1.09 -2.35 4.46
N LYS A 108 1.44 -2.00 3.21
CA LYS A 108 0.55 -2.12 2.05
C LYS A 108 1.21 -2.92 0.93
N VAL A 109 0.47 -3.86 0.35
CA VAL A 109 0.98 -4.75 -0.70
C VAL A 109 0.11 -4.70 -1.94
N ALA A 110 0.66 -5.13 -3.08
CA ALA A 110 -0.16 -5.45 -4.24
C ALA A 110 -0.81 -6.82 -4.05
N LYS A 111 -2.03 -6.98 -4.59
CA LYS A 111 -2.69 -8.28 -4.63
C LYS A 111 -1.88 -9.28 -5.44
N PRO A 112 -1.83 -10.56 -5.05
CA PRO A 112 -1.33 -11.61 -5.92
C PRO A 112 -2.09 -11.59 -7.25
N ASN A 113 -1.37 -11.47 -8.38
CA ASN A 113 -1.93 -11.36 -9.72
C ASN A 113 -2.76 -10.09 -9.99
N GLN A 114 -2.47 -8.99 -9.28
CA GLN A 114 -3.06 -7.67 -9.53
C GLN A 114 -3.02 -7.32 -11.03
N ASP A 115 -4.19 -7.03 -11.60
CA ASP A 115 -4.28 -6.46 -12.95
C ASP A 115 -3.91 -4.97 -12.91
N LEU A 116 -2.65 -4.69 -13.25
CA LEU A 116 -2.09 -3.34 -13.22
C LEU A 116 -2.67 -2.41 -14.28
N ARG A 117 -3.55 -2.88 -15.18
CA ARG A 117 -4.26 -2.00 -16.14
C ARG A 117 -5.31 -1.13 -15.46
N PHE A 118 -5.86 -1.57 -14.33
CA PHE A 118 -6.97 -0.89 -13.66
C PHE A 118 -6.72 -0.52 -12.21
N ASP A 119 -5.89 -1.30 -11.52
CA ASP A 119 -5.68 -1.09 -10.09
C ASP A 119 -4.21 -1.29 -9.74
N VAL A 120 -3.58 -0.18 -9.37
CA VAL A 120 -2.19 -0.09 -8.96
C VAL A 120 -2.19 0.49 -7.54
N PRO A 121 -1.60 -0.19 -6.55
CA PRO A 121 -1.46 0.36 -5.21
C PRO A 121 -0.71 1.70 -5.27
N VAL A 122 -1.25 2.71 -4.57
CA VAL A 122 -0.64 4.05 -4.50
C VAL A 122 -0.46 4.50 -3.06
N ILE A 123 0.61 5.27 -2.83
CA ILE A 123 0.74 6.16 -1.68
C ILE A 123 1.12 7.57 -2.16
N GLY A 124 0.66 8.58 -1.44
CA GLY A 124 0.88 9.99 -1.75
C GLY A 124 1.00 10.83 -0.48
N ILE A 125 1.08 12.16 -0.65
CA ILE A 125 1.13 13.12 0.46
C ILE A 125 -0.01 12.90 1.46
N GLU A 126 -1.21 12.61 0.97
CA GLU A 126 -2.37 12.37 1.84
C GLU A 126 -2.19 11.12 2.72
N THR A 127 -1.56 10.06 2.20
CA THR A 127 -1.22 8.88 3.01
C THR A 127 -0.29 9.27 4.16
N ILE A 128 0.69 10.13 3.90
CA ILE A 128 1.61 10.63 4.94
C ILE A 128 0.87 11.45 6.00
N ARG A 129 -0.01 12.37 5.59
CA ARG A 129 -0.82 13.18 6.50
C ARG A 129 -1.69 12.32 7.41
N VAL A 130 -2.38 11.34 6.84
CA VAL A 130 -3.22 10.41 7.61
C VAL A 130 -2.37 9.57 8.55
N ALA A 131 -1.23 9.06 8.10
CA ALA A 131 -0.31 8.28 8.93
C ALA A 131 0.22 9.10 10.12
N ALA A 132 0.62 10.36 9.89
CA ALA A 132 1.07 11.26 10.93
C ALA A 132 -0.03 11.53 11.97
N ALA A 133 -1.25 11.85 11.52
CA ALA A 133 -2.41 12.05 12.40
C ALA A 133 -2.76 10.79 13.20
N ALA A 134 -2.64 9.61 12.58
CA ALA A 134 -2.84 8.31 13.20
C ALA A 134 -1.65 7.84 14.07
N LYS A 135 -0.57 8.61 14.17
CA LYS A 135 0.65 8.27 14.95
C LYS A 135 1.32 6.96 14.49
N ILE A 136 1.15 6.63 13.22
CA ILE A 136 1.93 5.61 12.52
C ILE A 136 3.36 6.14 12.43
N ARG A 137 4.34 5.25 12.52
CA ARG A 137 5.76 5.61 12.50
C ARG A 137 6.48 5.15 11.24
N VAL A 138 6.03 4.04 10.67
CA VAL A 138 6.60 3.45 9.48
C VAL A 138 5.48 3.12 8.50
N ILE A 139 5.71 3.46 7.24
CA ILE A 139 4.92 2.99 6.10
C ILE A 139 5.84 2.09 5.28
N ALA A 140 5.50 0.81 5.18
CA ALA A 140 6.19 -0.12 4.29
C ALA A 140 5.27 -0.48 3.13
N VAL A 141 5.79 -0.38 1.92
CA VAL A 141 5.06 -0.76 0.72
C VAL A 141 5.90 -1.69 -0.16
N GLU A 142 5.25 -2.46 -1.00
CA GLU A 142 5.95 -3.43 -1.86
C GLU A 142 6.73 -2.74 -2.99
N ALA A 143 8.02 -3.04 -3.06
CA ALA A 143 8.94 -2.50 -4.05
C ALA A 143 8.54 -2.95 -5.46
N GLY A 144 8.62 -2.01 -6.42
CA GLY A 144 8.24 -2.24 -7.82
C GLY A 144 6.74 -2.43 -8.06
N ARG A 145 5.90 -2.36 -7.01
CA ARG A 145 4.46 -2.65 -7.11
C ARG A 145 3.56 -1.49 -6.68
N THR A 146 4.08 -0.56 -5.89
CA THR A 146 3.33 0.61 -5.41
C THR A 146 3.83 1.88 -6.09
N LEU A 147 2.93 2.71 -6.60
CA LEU A 147 3.26 4.04 -7.12
C LEU A 147 3.40 5.06 -5.99
N LEU A 148 4.44 5.88 -6.08
CA LEU A 148 4.68 7.04 -5.22
C LEU A 148 4.20 8.30 -5.95
N LEU A 149 3.04 8.83 -5.56
CA LEU A 149 2.51 10.08 -6.10
C LEU A 149 3.26 11.27 -5.49
N GLU A 150 3.70 12.20 -6.35
CA GLU A 150 4.46 13.40 -5.96
C GLU A 150 5.64 13.04 -5.03
N LYS A 151 6.52 12.14 -5.50
CA LYS A 151 7.55 11.48 -4.69
C LYS A 151 8.36 12.46 -3.83
N GLU A 152 8.80 13.57 -4.39
CA GLU A 152 9.61 14.58 -3.69
C GLU A 152 8.83 15.18 -2.51
N ALA A 153 7.57 15.56 -2.75
CA ALA A 153 6.71 16.12 -1.72
C ALA A 153 6.28 15.07 -0.67
N LEU A 154 6.11 13.80 -1.09
CA LEU A 154 5.89 12.68 -0.17
C LEU A 154 7.07 12.49 0.77
N VAL A 155 8.30 12.50 0.24
CA VAL A 155 9.54 12.37 1.02
C VAL A 155 9.65 13.51 2.02
N GLU A 156 9.51 14.76 1.57
CA GLU A 156 9.57 15.94 2.44
C GLU A 156 8.49 15.88 3.54
N ALA A 157 7.25 15.54 3.18
CA ALA A 157 6.16 15.41 4.15
C ALA A 157 6.45 14.31 5.18
N ALA A 158 7.02 13.18 4.75
CA ALA A 158 7.35 12.07 5.64
C ALA A 158 8.46 12.47 6.63
N GLU A 159 9.53 13.13 6.14
CA GLU A 159 10.62 13.61 6.97
C GLU A 159 10.16 14.64 8.01
N ASN A 160 9.36 15.63 7.58
CA ASN A 160 8.80 16.66 8.46
C ASN A 160 7.88 16.07 9.54
N ALA A 161 7.14 15.01 9.21
CA ALA A 161 6.30 14.28 10.17
C ALA A 161 7.09 13.29 11.03
N GLY A 162 8.39 13.10 10.76
CA GLY A 162 9.22 12.08 11.39
C GLY A 162 8.76 10.65 11.07
N LEU A 163 8.14 10.40 9.91
CA LEU A 163 7.79 9.07 9.43
C LEU A 163 8.98 8.46 8.68
N SER A 164 9.10 7.14 8.73
CA SER A 164 9.96 6.40 7.79
C SER A 164 9.10 5.75 6.72
N VAL A 165 9.50 5.88 5.45
CA VAL A 165 8.88 5.19 4.32
C VAL A 165 9.89 4.23 3.72
N VAL A 166 9.52 2.97 3.54
CA VAL A 166 10.40 1.92 2.99
C VAL A 166 9.71 1.12 1.91
N GLY A 167 10.47 0.76 0.88
CA GLY A 167 10.08 -0.25 -0.09
C GLY A 167 10.69 -1.60 0.25
N HIS A 168 9.85 -2.64 0.30
CA HIS A 168 10.25 -4.01 0.62
C HIS A 168 9.91 -5.01 -0.48
#